data_AF-A0A161PVG8-F1
#
_entry.id   AF-A0A161PVG8-F1
#
_cell.length_a   1.000
_cell.length_b   1.000
_cell.length_c   1.000
_cell.angle_alpha   90.00
_cell.angle_beta   90.00
_cell.angle_gamma   90.00
#
_symmetry.space_group_name_H-M   'P 1'
#
loop_
_entity.id
_entity.type
_entity.pdbx_description
1 polymer ?
#
loop_
_entity_poly.entity_id
_entity_poly.type
_entity_poly.pdbx_seq_one_letter_code
_entity_poly.pdbx_strand_id
1 'polypeptide(L)'
;MKKIAFFAVLFASLTAFAADLTGKATLDLTNTYGGFNAGLYEVTVQFTANNQVVTSEIKRSQRHDDGENFCVSSLNFKVGTLVTTVKNVITGNTLVRTMDLTATTSIQNDNEECVTTASDFAKETAMYVTTSQGPWVLPVAPPKGWDQVQVWLNPFNTLTVFASLTEEGGALKFDTTNLFNASLFNTNHNRLELFHYLTAVEGSGTLSLSVANVPMYLVK
;
A
#
# COMPACT_ATOMS: atom_id res chain seq x y z
N MET A 1 -50.36 8.05 24.26
CA MET A 1 -49.21 8.96 24.08
C MET A 1 -48.00 8.14 23.66
N LYS A 2 -47.43 8.43 22.49
CA LYS A 2 -46.30 7.74 21.87
C LYS A 2 -45.03 7.98 22.70
N LYS A 3 -44.37 6.93 23.18
CA LYS A 3 -42.99 7.02 23.66
C LYS A 3 -42.07 6.64 22.51
N ILE A 4 -41.52 7.67 21.87
CA ILE A 4 -40.46 7.54 20.86
C ILE A 4 -39.22 7.09 21.61
N ALA A 5 -38.72 5.91 21.27
CA ALA A 5 -37.44 5.41 21.73
C ALA A 5 -36.34 6.32 21.14
N PHE A 6 -35.59 6.98 22.00
CA PHE A 6 -34.31 7.59 21.64
C PHE A 6 -33.34 6.43 21.35
N PHE A 7 -33.19 6.07 20.08
CA PHE A 7 -32.05 5.28 19.63
C PHE A 7 -30.82 6.19 19.71
N ALA A 8 -30.12 6.14 20.85
CA ALA A 8 -28.72 6.52 20.88
C ALA A 8 -27.98 5.50 20.02
N VAL A 9 -27.75 5.83 18.75
CA VAL A 9 -26.81 5.10 17.90
C VAL A 9 -25.45 5.26 18.56
N LEU A 10 -25.05 4.20 19.24
CA LEU A 10 -23.74 4.02 19.82
C LEU A 10 -22.73 4.16 18.69
N PHE A 11 -22.09 5.33 18.57
CA PHE A 11 -20.82 5.44 17.86
C PHE A 11 -19.81 4.64 18.69
N ALA A 12 -19.78 3.33 18.48
CA ALA A 12 -18.63 2.53 18.84
C ALA A 12 -17.49 2.99 17.92
N SER A 13 -16.71 3.94 18.40
CA SER A 13 -15.36 4.18 17.91
C SER A 13 -14.61 2.84 18.00
N LEU A 14 -14.50 2.15 16.87
CA LEU A 14 -13.77 0.89 16.72
C LEU A 14 -12.26 1.17 16.83
N THR A 15 -11.79 1.44 18.04
CA THR A 15 -10.36 1.55 18.36
C THR A 15 -9.84 0.15 18.68
N ALA A 16 -9.51 -0.60 17.62
CA ALA A 16 -8.51 -1.67 17.58
C ALA A 16 -8.54 -2.25 16.16
N PHE A 17 -7.76 -1.67 15.24
CA PHE A 17 -7.41 -2.39 14.02
C PHE A 17 -6.44 -3.49 14.45
N ALA A 18 -6.89 -4.75 14.40
CA ALA A 18 -5.96 -5.86 14.39
C ALA A 18 -4.98 -5.66 13.22
N ALA A 19 -3.74 -6.11 13.37
CA ALA A 19 -2.63 -5.82 12.47
C ALA A 19 -2.84 -6.28 11.01
N ASP A 20 -3.91 -7.00 10.73
CA ASP A 20 -4.28 -7.49 9.41
C ASP A 20 -5.47 -6.71 8.85
N LEU A 21 -5.32 -6.23 7.61
CA LEU A 21 -6.35 -5.47 6.90
C LEU A 21 -6.76 -6.24 5.64
N THR A 22 -8.04 -6.56 5.51
CA THR A 22 -8.60 -7.11 4.26
C THR A 22 -9.55 -6.11 3.62
N GLY A 23 -9.31 -5.78 2.36
CA GLY A 23 -10.17 -4.96 1.52
C GLY A 23 -10.65 -5.72 0.29
N LYS A 24 -11.88 -5.45 -0.16
CA LYS A 24 -12.45 -6.02 -1.39
C LYS A 24 -13.02 -4.94 -2.28
N ALA A 25 -12.73 -5.01 -3.58
CA ALA A 25 -13.29 -4.12 -4.59
C ALA A 25 -13.81 -4.92 -5.78
N THR A 26 -14.82 -4.39 -6.45
CA THR A 26 -15.30 -4.93 -7.73
C THR A 26 -14.84 -4.01 -8.85
N LEU A 27 -14.13 -4.59 -9.81
CA LEU A 27 -13.61 -3.89 -10.98
C LEU A 27 -14.41 -4.33 -12.21
N ASP A 28 -15.31 -3.46 -12.67
CA ASP A 28 -16.08 -3.66 -13.89
C ASP A 28 -15.35 -3.04 -15.09
N LEU A 29 -14.77 -3.90 -15.92
CA LEU A 29 -14.09 -3.54 -17.17
C LEU A 29 -14.87 -4.04 -18.39
N THR A 30 -16.18 -4.21 -18.27
CA THR A 30 -17.01 -4.72 -19.38
C THR A 30 -17.26 -3.68 -20.47
N ASN A 31 -17.12 -2.40 -20.13
CA ASN A 31 -17.30 -1.28 -21.06
C ASN A 31 -16.14 -0.28 -20.95
N THR A 32 -15.02 -0.63 -21.58
CA THR A 32 -13.81 0.22 -21.62
C THR A 32 -13.74 0.99 -22.93
N TYR A 33 -12.76 1.90 -23.06
CA TYR A 33 -12.60 2.73 -24.25
C TYR A 33 -12.63 1.90 -25.55
N GLY A 34 -13.31 2.43 -26.55
CA GLY A 34 -13.49 1.74 -27.83
C GLY A 34 -14.44 0.54 -27.79
N GLY A 35 -15.26 0.40 -26.75
CA GLY A 35 -16.20 -0.73 -26.59
C GLY A 35 -15.51 -2.05 -26.26
N PHE A 36 -14.25 -2.00 -25.82
CA PHE A 36 -13.50 -3.18 -25.44
C PHE A 36 -14.00 -3.74 -24.10
N ASN A 37 -14.12 -5.07 -24.03
CA ASN A 37 -14.57 -5.78 -22.84
C ASN A 37 -13.40 -6.57 -22.26
N ALA A 38 -12.86 -6.11 -21.13
CA ALA A 38 -11.82 -6.82 -20.40
C ALA A 38 -12.39 -7.71 -19.27
N GLY A 39 -13.70 -7.69 -19.04
CA GLY A 39 -14.41 -8.54 -18.08
C GLY A 39 -14.73 -7.88 -16.73
N LEU A 40 -15.28 -8.68 -15.81
CA LEU A 40 -15.63 -8.28 -14.45
C LEU A 40 -14.72 -9.01 -13.46
N TYR A 41 -14.11 -8.30 -12.52
CA TYR A 41 -13.16 -8.85 -11.55
C TYR A 41 -13.53 -8.51 -10.11
N GLU A 42 -13.33 -9.47 -9.22
CA GLU A 42 -13.24 -9.24 -7.78
C GLU A 42 -11.76 -9.09 -7.41
N VAL A 43 -11.42 -7.97 -6.78
CA VAL A 43 -10.08 -7.69 -6.27
C VAL A 43 -10.12 -7.79 -4.75
N THR A 44 -9.30 -8.68 -4.19
CA THR A 44 -9.10 -8.77 -2.74
C THR A 44 -7.67 -8.36 -2.41
N VAL A 45 -7.53 -7.50 -1.42
CA VAL A 45 -6.25 -6.98 -0.93
C VAL A 45 -6.13 -7.35 0.54
N GLN A 46 -5.09 -8.08 0.90
CA GLN A 46 -4.83 -8.54 2.26
C GLN A 46 -3.46 -8.04 2.69
N PHE A 47 -3.45 -7.15 3.67
CA PHE A 47 -2.24 -6.76 4.37
C PHE A 47 -2.11 -7.57 5.65
N THR A 48 -0.95 -8.16 5.85
CA THR A 48 -0.56 -8.81 7.10
C THR A 48 0.65 -8.10 7.65
N ALA A 49 0.54 -7.50 8.84
CA ALA A 49 1.67 -6.81 9.42
C ALA A 49 2.71 -7.78 9.97
N ASN A 50 3.95 -7.32 10.01
CA ASN A 50 5.04 -7.98 10.68
C ASN A 50 5.39 -7.20 11.95
N ASN A 51 5.25 -7.83 13.11
CA ASN A 51 5.47 -7.19 14.41
C ASN A 51 6.95 -7.18 14.83
N GLN A 52 7.85 -7.70 13.98
CA GLN A 52 9.29 -7.73 14.22
C GLN A 52 10.06 -7.00 13.13
N VAL A 53 11.04 -6.20 13.54
CA VAL A 53 11.97 -5.57 12.61
C VAL A 53 12.97 -6.63 12.17
N VAL A 54 12.78 -7.15 10.96
CA VAL A 54 13.87 -7.82 10.25
C VAL A 54 14.72 -6.71 9.65
N THR A 55 15.76 -6.31 10.38
CA THR A 55 16.64 -5.20 9.97
C THR A 55 17.33 -5.55 8.66
N SER A 56 17.27 -4.62 7.71
CA SER A 56 18.26 -4.57 6.64
C SER A 56 19.50 -3.79 7.10
N GLU A 57 20.60 -3.96 6.39
CA GLU A 57 21.83 -3.19 6.58
C GLU A 57 21.55 -1.66 6.61
N ILE A 58 22.18 -0.95 7.55
CA ILE A 58 22.11 0.52 7.61
C ILE A 58 22.85 1.07 6.39
N LYS A 59 22.12 1.73 5.50
CA LYS A 59 22.69 2.44 4.35
C LYS A 59 23.14 3.82 4.78
N ARG A 60 24.26 4.28 4.23
CA ARG A 60 24.84 5.58 4.54
C ARG A 60 25.18 6.29 3.24
N SER A 61 24.84 7.56 3.15
CA SER A 61 25.28 8.43 2.06
C SER A 61 25.69 9.77 2.61
N GLN A 62 26.79 10.30 2.10
CA GLN A 62 27.19 11.67 2.35
C GLN A 62 26.51 12.58 1.34
N ARG A 63 26.00 13.71 1.82
CA ARG A 63 25.40 14.76 0.99
C ARG A 63 26.07 16.08 1.31
N HIS A 64 26.39 16.83 0.27
CA HIS A 64 26.83 18.22 0.37
C HIS A 64 25.68 19.11 -0.06
N ASP A 65 25.24 20.02 0.81
CA ASP A 65 24.19 21.00 0.51
C ASP A 65 24.62 22.35 1.11
N ASP A 66 24.55 23.43 0.33
CA ASP A 66 24.90 24.80 0.74
C ASP A 66 26.23 24.98 1.52
N GLY A 67 27.26 24.17 1.23
CA GLY A 67 28.57 24.26 1.89
C GLY A 67 28.67 23.44 3.18
N GLU A 68 27.59 22.80 3.60
CA GLU A 68 27.53 21.91 4.77
C GLU A 68 27.58 20.45 4.33
N ASN A 69 28.25 19.62 5.13
CA ASN A 69 28.36 18.19 4.91
C ASN A 69 27.43 17.43 5.87
N PHE A 70 26.57 16.62 5.29
CA PHE A 70 25.60 15.81 6.02
C PHE A 70 25.89 14.33 5.79
N CYS A 71 25.69 13.51 6.82
CA CYS A 71 25.49 12.08 6.60
C CYS A 71 24.01 11.73 6.76
N VAL A 72 23.45 11.10 5.74
CA VAL A 72 22.12 10.50 5.78
C VAL A 72 22.30 9.00 6.01
N SER A 73 21.79 8.53 7.13
CA SER A 73 21.75 7.11 7.48
C SER A 73 20.32 6.62 7.34
N SER A 74 20.10 5.55 6.57
CA SER A 74 18.78 5.00 6.30
C SER A 74 18.68 3.55 6.75
N LEU A 75 17.57 3.21 7.38
CA LEU A 75 17.24 1.85 7.78
C LEU A 75 15.97 1.43 7.06
N ASN A 76 16.02 0.28 6.38
CA ASN A 76 14.83 -0.35 5.81
C ASN A 76 14.42 -1.56 6.64
N PHE A 77 13.12 -1.79 6.75
CA PHE A 77 12.58 -2.91 7.49
C PHE A 77 11.28 -3.37 6.84
N LYS A 78 11.09 -4.69 6.88
CA LYS A 78 9.86 -5.32 6.41
C LYS A 78 8.76 -5.11 7.45
N VAL A 79 7.74 -4.33 7.10
CA VAL A 79 6.59 -4.01 7.96
C VAL A 79 5.43 -4.97 7.77
N GLY A 80 5.48 -5.81 6.73
CA GLY A 80 4.44 -6.77 6.47
C GLY A 80 4.48 -7.31 5.06
N THR A 81 3.38 -7.94 4.69
CA THR A 81 3.16 -8.54 3.38
C THR A 81 1.82 -8.05 2.85
N LEU A 82 1.77 -7.72 1.56
CA LEU A 82 0.56 -7.41 0.85
C LEU A 82 0.27 -8.50 -0.18
N VAL A 83 -0.84 -9.20 -0.01
CA VAL A 83 -1.37 -10.18 -0.97
C VAL A 83 -2.50 -9.51 -1.73
N THR A 84 -2.36 -9.40 -3.05
CA THR A 84 -3.42 -8.96 -3.94
C THR A 84 -3.88 -10.13 -4.80
N THR A 85 -5.18 -10.35 -4.83
CA THR A 85 -5.85 -11.39 -5.60
C THR A 85 -6.82 -10.76 -6.55
N VAL A 86 -6.69 -11.05 -7.85
CA VAL A 86 -7.56 -10.58 -8.92
C VAL A 86 -8.27 -11.79 -9.51
N LYS A 87 -9.58 -11.91 -9.29
CA LYS A 87 -10.39 -13.04 -9.74
C LYS A 87 -11.38 -12.58 -10.80
N ASN A 88 -11.31 -13.16 -11.99
CA ASN A 88 -12.34 -12.97 -13.02
C ASN A 88 -13.63 -13.65 -12.57
N VAL A 89 -14.73 -12.89 -12.46
CA VAL A 89 -16.01 -13.38 -11.90
C VAL A 89 -16.66 -14.43 -12.80
N ILE A 90 -16.45 -14.35 -14.12
CA ILE A 90 -17.11 -15.21 -15.10
C ILE A 90 -16.35 -16.53 -15.27
N THR A 91 -15.03 -16.45 -15.46
CA THR A 91 -14.18 -17.62 -15.76
C THR A 91 -13.64 -18.30 -14.51
N GLY A 92 -13.61 -17.60 -13.36
CA GLY A 92 -12.97 -18.07 -12.13
C GLY A 92 -11.44 -17.95 -12.14
N ASN A 93 -10.83 -17.54 -13.26
CA ASN A 93 -9.39 -17.34 -13.36
C ASN A 93 -8.90 -16.37 -12.28
N THR A 94 -7.85 -16.77 -11.57
CA THR A 94 -7.35 -16.04 -10.40
C THR A 94 -5.87 -15.74 -10.59
N LEU A 95 -5.50 -14.48 -10.41
CA LEU A 95 -4.12 -14.02 -10.39
C LEU A 95 -3.79 -13.58 -8.97
N VAL A 96 -2.65 -14.02 -8.43
CA VAL A 96 -2.20 -13.68 -7.06
C VAL A 96 -0.80 -13.11 -7.11
N ARG A 97 -0.56 -12.03 -6.36
CA ARG A 97 0.76 -11.44 -6.14
C ARG A 97 0.92 -11.12 -4.68
N THR A 98 2.09 -11.48 -4.20
CA THR A 98 2.55 -11.20 -2.85
C THR A 98 3.71 -10.23 -2.98
N MET A 99 3.67 -9.14 -2.21
CA MET A 99 4.79 -8.23 -2.10
C MET A 99 5.14 -8.02 -0.63
N ASP A 100 6.44 -7.96 -0.37
CA ASP A 100 6.94 -7.51 0.93
C ASP A 100 6.82 -5.99 0.99
N LEU A 101 6.16 -5.51 2.04
CA LEU A 101 6.08 -4.09 2.31
C LEU A 101 7.28 -3.68 3.14
N THR A 102 8.11 -2.84 2.53
CA THR A 102 9.30 -2.28 3.17
C THR A 102 9.04 -0.82 3.48
N ALA A 103 9.30 -0.44 4.72
CA ALA A 103 9.33 0.93 5.14
C ALA A 103 10.78 1.39 5.31
N THR A 104 10.98 2.68 5.11
CA THR A 104 12.28 3.33 5.24
C THR A 104 12.18 4.47 6.25
N THR A 105 13.18 4.55 7.13
CA THR A 105 13.42 5.71 7.99
C THR A 105 14.83 6.24 7.74
N SER A 106 15.06 7.52 7.99
CA SER A 106 16.35 8.16 7.80
C SER A 106 16.64 9.18 8.89
N ILE A 107 17.89 9.19 9.36
CA ILE A 107 18.46 10.21 10.23
C ILE A 107 19.49 10.98 9.41
N GLN A 108 19.41 12.30 9.46
CA GLN A 108 20.42 13.20 8.91
C GLN A 108 21.16 13.84 10.09
N ASN A 109 22.49 13.71 10.09
CA ASN A 109 23.37 14.37 11.05
C ASN A 109 24.29 15.35 10.34
N ASP A 110 24.55 16.47 11.01
CA ASP A 110 25.53 17.46 10.60
C ASP A 110 26.95 16.95 10.91
N ASN A 111 27.97 17.42 10.19
CA ASN A 111 29.39 17.06 10.35
C ASN A 111 29.78 15.64 9.91
N GLU A 112 29.05 15.03 8.97
CA GLU A 112 29.36 13.71 8.39
C GLU A 112 29.30 12.50 9.35
N GLU A 113 28.84 12.66 10.59
CA GLU A 113 28.74 11.55 11.54
C GLU A 113 27.53 10.65 11.24
N CYS A 114 27.79 9.52 10.57
CA CYS A 114 26.75 8.56 10.25
C CYS A 114 26.35 7.71 11.46
N VAL A 115 25.06 7.38 11.53
CA VAL A 115 24.51 6.44 12.51
C VAL A 115 25.07 5.03 12.26
N THR A 116 25.54 4.38 13.33
CA THR A 116 26.17 3.06 13.26
C THR A 116 25.30 1.94 13.83
N THR A 117 24.35 2.25 14.70
CA THR A 117 23.49 1.26 15.36
C THR A 117 22.04 1.42 14.95
N ALA A 118 21.29 0.33 14.97
CA ALA A 118 19.86 0.37 14.63
C ALA A 118 19.05 1.02 15.77
N SER A 119 19.51 0.91 17.03
CA SER A 119 18.86 1.50 18.21
C SER A 119 18.75 3.03 18.14
N ASP A 120 19.66 3.71 17.44
CA ASP A 120 19.58 5.17 17.27
C ASP A 120 18.33 5.61 16.46
N PHE A 121 17.71 4.69 15.73
CA PHE A 121 16.43 4.90 15.03
C PHE A 121 15.20 4.66 15.91
N ALA A 122 15.36 4.25 17.18
CA ALA A 122 14.26 3.93 18.09
C ALA A 122 13.53 5.20 18.59
N LYS A 123 12.60 5.71 17.77
CA LYS A 123 11.68 6.83 18.10
C LYS A 123 10.36 6.67 17.32
N GLU A 124 9.32 7.40 17.72
CA GLU A 124 8.11 7.57 16.90
C GLU A 124 8.50 8.21 15.57
N THR A 125 8.41 7.44 14.48
CA THR A 125 8.81 7.91 13.16
C THR A 125 7.68 7.66 12.16
N ALA A 126 7.34 8.69 11.40
CA ALA A 126 6.51 8.52 10.21
C ALA A 126 7.34 7.80 9.14
N MET A 127 6.81 6.71 8.61
CA MET A 127 7.55 5.89 7.65
C MET A 127 6.73 5.70 6.38
N TYR A 128 7.41 5.75 5.25
CA TYR A 128 6.79 5.59 3.94
C TYR A 128 6.94 4.16 3.48
N VAL A 129 5.82 3.55 3.07
CA VAL A 129 5.80 2.20 2.51
C VAL A 129 5.58 2.30 1.00
N THR A 130 6.47 1.65 0.26
CA THR A 130 6.29 1.51 -1.18
C THR A 130 5.39 0.32 -1.47
N THR A 131 4.29 0.57 -2.19
CA THR A 131 3.25 -0.42 -2.53
C THR A 131 3.16 -0.70 -4.04
N SER A 132 4.11 -0.21 -4.83
CA SER A 132 4.10 -0.36 -6.29
C SER A 132 4.30 -1.82 -6.69
N GLN A 133 3.26 -2.42 -7.26
CA GLN A 133 3.34 -3.68 -8.00
C GLN A 133 3.35 -3.35 -9.49
N GLY A 134 4.10 -4.12 -10.28
CA GLY A 134 4.06 -4.02 -11.74
C GLY A 134 2.65 -4.27 -12.32
N PRO A 135 2.46 -4.12 -13.64
CA PRO A 135 1.17 -4.36 -14.26
C PRO A 135 0.80 -5.85 -14.22
N TRP A 136 -0.49 -6.15 -14.13
CA TRP A 136 -1.04 -7.50 -14.25
C TRP A 136 -1.51 -7.73 -15.67
N VAL A 137 -1.03 -8.80 -16.32
CA VAL A 137 -1.58 -9.23 -17.62
C VAL A 137 -2.91 -9.92 -17.38
N LEU A 138 -3.99 -9.37 -17.94
CA LEU A 138 -5.32 -9.94 -17.83
C LEU A 138 -5.49 -11.09 -18.85
N PRO A 139 -6.17 -12.19 -18.49
CA PRO A 139 -6.38 -13.33 -19.38
C PRO A 139 -7.53 -13.06 -20.36
N VAL A 140 -7.39 -12.02 -21.18
CA VAL A 140 -8.38 -11.59 -22.19
C VAL A 140 -7.70 -11.34 -23.53
N ALA A 141 -8.46 -11.48 -24.61
CA ALA A 141 -7.97 -11.14 -25.94
C ALA A 141 -7.68 -9.64 -26.02
N PRO A 142 -6.51 -9.19 -26.51
CA PRO A 142 -6.21 -7.79 -26.67
C PRO A 142 -7.03 -7.16 -27.82
N PRO A 143 -7.18 -5.82 -27.83
CA PRO A 143 -7.65 -5.11 -29.02
C PRO A 143 -6.78 -5.43 -30.24
N LYS A 144 -7.35 -5.34 -31.45
CA LYS A 144 -6.61 -5.61 -32.69
C LYS A 144 -5.38 -4.71 -32.81
N GLY A 145 -4.22 -5.31 -33.09
CA GLY A 145 -2.94 -4.59 -33.20
C GLY A 145 -2.25 -4.36 -31.86
N TRP A 146 -2.67 -5.07 -30.81
CA TRP A 146 -2.02 -5.03 -29.49
C TRP A 146 -1.70 -6.45 -29.02
N ASP A 147 -0.65 -6.62 -28.22
CA ASP A 147 -0.15 -7.93 -27.81
C ASP A 147 -0.86 -8.46 -26.57
N GLN A 148 -1.18 -7.59 -25.62
CA GLN A 148 -1.80 -7.97 -24.35
C GLN A 148 -2.51 -6.80 -23.67
N VAL A 149 -3.34 -7.12 -22.68
CA VAL A 149 -4.02 -6.15 -21.81
C VAL A 149 -3.42 -6.22 -20.42
N GLN A 150 -3.07 -5.06 -19.88
CA GLN A 150 -2.45 -4.90 -18.58
C GLN A 150 -3.29 -4.00 -17.67
N VAL A 151 -3.40 -4.37 -16.40
CA VAL A 151 -3.97 -3.50 -15.37
C VAL A 151 -2.95 -3.19 -14.29
N TRP A 152 -2.73 -1.91 -14.04
CA TRP A 152 -2.06 -1.45 -12.83
C TRP A 152 -3.10 -1.26 -11.74
N LEU A 153 -2.82 -1.83 -10.57
CA LEU A 153 -3.66 -1.71 -9.40
C LEU A 153 -2.86 -1.00 -8.34
N ASN A 154 -3.41 0.10 -7.84
CA ASN A 154 -2.83 0.82 -6.72
C ASN A 154 -3.84 0.86 -5.57
N PRO A 155 -3.80 -0.16 -4.67
CA PRO A 155 -4.70 -0.22 -3.53
C PRO A 155 -4.37 0.84 -2.47
N PHE A 156 -3.16 1.41 -2.50
CA PHE A 156 -2.73 2.47 -1.60
C PHE A 156 -1.90 3.49 -2.38
N ASN A 157 -2.57 4.52 -2.92
CA ASN A 157 -1.93 5.56 -3.75
C ASN A 157 -0.67 6.14 -3.09
N THR A 158 -0.68 6.23 -1.76
CA THR A 158 0.51 6.36 -0.90
C THR A 158 0.22 5.73 0.46
N LEU A 159 0.95 4.68 0.85
CA LEU A 159 0.84 4.06 2.18
C LEU A 159 1.86 4.69 3.13
N THR A 160 1.39 5.60 3.98
CA THR A 160 2.19 6.10 5.12
C THR A 160 1.82 5.29 6.34
N VAL A 161 2.82 4.68 6.97
CA VAL A 161 2.66 3.92 8.21
C VAL A 161 3.32 4.68 9.35
N PHE A 162 2.61 4.80 10.46
CA PHE A 162 3.19 5.32 11.69
C PHE A 162 3.48 4.13 12.59
N ALA A 163 4.71 4.07 13.07
CA ALA A 163 5.06 3.09 14.06
C ALA A 163 6.14 3.63 14.98
N SER A 164 6.10 3.09 16.20
CA SER A 164 7.13 3.31 17.18
C SER A 164 8.16 2.21 17.01
N LEU A 165 9.40 2.60 16.75
CA LEU A 165 10.54 1.71 16.87
C LEU A 165 10.96 1.72 18.33
N THR A 166 10.80 0.60 19.03
CA THR A 166 11.27 0.42 20.41
C THR A 166 12.42 -0.56 20.45
N GLU A 167 13.40 -0.29 21.30
CA GLU A 167 14.43 -1.27 21.62
C GLU A 167 13.92 -2.15 22.78
N GLU A 168 13.67 -3.43 22.50
CA GLU A 168 13.30 -4.41 23.50
C GLU A 168 14.27 -5.59 23.46
N GLY A 169 15.11 -5.72 24.49
CA GLY A 169 16.06 -6.82 24.61
C GLY A 169 17.15 -6.82 23.52
N GLY A 170 17.53 -5.65 23.00
CA GLY A 170 18.54 -5.50 21.95
C GLY A 170 18.02 -5.68 20.51
N ALA A 171 16.71 -5.83 20.33
CA ALA A 171 16.05 -5.87 19.03
C ALA A 171 15.11 -4.67 18.85
N LEU A 172 15.06 -4.12 17.63
CA LEU A 172 14.02 -3.16 17.29
C LEU A 172 12.68 -3.89 17.09
N LYS A 173 11.61 -3.35 17.67
CA LYS A 173 10.24 -3.79 17.44
C LYS A 173 9.43 -2.70 16.77
N PHE A 174 8.38 -3.14 16.09
CA PHE A 174 7.47 -2.28 15.37
C PHE A 174 6.08 -2.42 15.98
N ASP A 175 5.53 -1.33 16.52
CA ASP A 175 4.14 -1.30 16.95
C ASP A 175 3.20 -1.04 15.76
N THR A 176 2.55 -2.11 15.29
CA THR A 176 1.59 -2.06 14.18
C THR A 176 0.20 -1.59 14.58
N THR A 177 -0.06 -1.38 15.88
CA THR A 177 -1.41 -1.08 16.42
C THR A 177 -2.00 0.20 15.81
N ASN A 178 -1.14 1.13 15.41
CA ASN A 178 -1.53 2.41 14.82
C ASN A 178 -1.16 2.57 13.35
N LEU A 179 -0.77 1.49 12.66
CA LEU A 179 -0.34 1.53 11.26
C LEU A 179 -1.34 2.26 10.36
N PHE A 180 -2.63 2.09 10.69
CA PHE A 180 -3.74 2.73 9.99
C PHE A 180 -4.44 3.83 10.80
N ASN A 181 -4.02 4.20 12.01
CA ASN A 181 -4.75 5.21 12.79
C ASN A 181 -4.29 6.66 12.52
N ALA A 182 -3.03 6.90 12.14
CA ALA A 182 -2.42 8.24 12.18
C ALA A 182 -2.20 8.92 10.81
N SER A 183 -3.01 8.63 9.79
CA SER A 183 -2.92 9.32 8.48
C SER A 183 -3.35 10.79 8.59
N LEU A 184 -2.48 11.65 9.11
CA LEU A 184 -2.66 13.09 9.31
C LEU A 184 -2.69 13.91 8.00
N PHE A 185 -2.56 13.25 6.84
CA PHE A 185 -2.81 13.88 5.56
C PHE A 185 -4.13 13.40 4.96
N ASN A 186 -4.98 14.38 4.69
CA ASN A 186 -6.26 14.36 4.00
C ASN A 186 -6.20 13.76 2.56
N THR A 187 -5.08 13.16 2.16
CA THR A 187 -4.89 12.46 0.87
C THR A 187 -5.32 11.00 0.91
N ASN A 188 -5.54 10.42 2.10
CA ASN A 188 -6.23 9.13 2.30
C ASN A 188 -7.68 9.31 2.75
N HIS A 189 -8.28 10.48 2.54
CA HIS A 189 -9.67 10.76 2.90
C HIS A 189 -10.64 10.12 1.89
N ASN A 190 -10.50 8.80 1.74
CA ASN A 190 -11.40 7.78 1.18
C ASN A 190 -10.59 6.47 1.08
N ARG A 191 -10.21 5.85 2.21
CA ARG A 191 -9.53 4.52 2.29
C ARG A 191 -10.37 3.33 1.80
N LEU A 192 -11.31 3.62 0.93
CA LEU A 192 -12.25 2.70 0.34
C LEU A 192 -12.16 2.87 -1.17
N GLU A 193 -11.00 3.13 -1.76
CA GLU A 193 -10.87 3.28 -3.21
C GLU A 193 -9.62 2.55 -3.72
N LEU A 194 -9.81 1.68 -4.70
CA LEU A 194 -8.77 1.04 -5.50
C LEU A 194 -8.60 1.88 -6.78
N PHE A 195 -7.42 2.46 -6.98
CA PHE A 195 -7.11 3.06 -8.28
C PHE A 195 -6.71 1.97 -9.27
N HIS A 196 -7.24 2.04 -10.49
CA HIS A 196 -6.80 1.20 -11.59
C HIS A 196 -6.42 2.02 -12.83
N TYR A 197 -5.44 1.50 -13.56
CA TYR A 197 -5.08 1.97 -14.88
C TYR A 197 -4.97 0.77 -15.83
N LEU A 198 -5.95 0.64 -16.74
CA LEU A 198 -6.05 -0.43 -17.71
C LEU A 198 -5.48 0.03 -19.05
N THR A 199 -4.61 -0.79 -19.64
CA THR A 199 -3.94 -0.49 -20.91
C THR A 199 -3.88 -1.71 -21.82
N ALA A 200 -3.85 -1.48 -23.12
CA ALA A 200 -3.29 -2.42 -24.08
C ALA A 200 -1.83 -2.04 -24.37
N VAL A 201 -0.96 -3.03 -24.58
CA VAL A 201 0.47 -2.78 -24.85
C VAL A 201 0.96 -3.56 -26.08
N GLU A 202 1.83 -2.92 -26.86
CA GLU A 202 2.50 -3.45 -28.05
C GLU A 202 3.92 -2.86 -28.08
N GLY A 203 4.95 -3.68 -27.88
CA GLY A 203 6.32 -3.18 -27.72
C GLY A 203 6.44 -2.08 -26.64
N SER A 204 6.84 -0.86 -27.03
CA SER A 204 6.88 0.32 -26.16
C SER A 204 5.61 1.18 -26.21
N GLY A 205 4.65 0.83 -27.06
CA GLY A 205 3.38 1.52 -27.20
C GLY A 205 2.40 1.13 -26.09
N THR A 206 1.63 2.11 -25.61
CA THR A 206 0.55 1.91 -24.64
C THR A 206 -0.72 2.63 -25.11
N LEU A 207 -1.86 1.94 -25.01
CA LEU A 207 -3.18 2.52 -25.22
C LEU A 207 -3.96 2.46 -23.91
N SER A 208 -4.36 3.62 -23.42
CA SER A 208 -5.24 3.73 -22.25
C SER A 208 -6.64 3.23 -22.58
N LEU A 209 -7.11 2.22 -21.87
CA LEU A 209 -8.44 1.62 -22.04
C LEU A 209 -9.42 2.10 -20.95
N SER A 210 -8.96 2.27 -19.71
CA SER A 210 -9.79 2.72 -18.60
C SER A 210 -8.93 3.23 -17.44
N VAL A 211 -9.39 4.28 -16.76
CA VAL A 211 -8.76 4.83 -15.55
C VAL A 211 -9.87 5.19 -14.59
N ALA A 212 -9.84 4.68 -13.36
CA ALA A 212 -10.79 5.08 -12.34
C ALA A 212 -10.30 4.79 -10.92
N ASN A 213 -11.01 5.36 -9.96
CA ASN A 213 -11.05 4.88 -8.59
C ASN A 213 -12.34 4.08 -8.39
N VAL A 214 -12.26 2.88 -7.83
CA VAL A 214 -13.43 2.05 -7.52
C VAL A 214 -13.53 1.80 -6.01
N PRO A 215 -14.75 1.83 -5.43
CA PRO A 215 -14.88 1.59 -4.00
C PRO A 215 -14.33 0.24 -3.54
N MET A 216 -13.59 0.24 -2.43
CA MET A 216 -13.06 -0.91 -1.73
C MET A 216 -13.69 -0.98 -0.34
N TYR A 217 -14.24 -2.12 0.04
CA TYR A 217 -14.88 -2.32 1.33
C TYR A 217 -13.97 -3.14 2.24
N LEU A 218 -13.75 -2.64 3.46
CA LEU A 218 -13.01 -3.39 4.47
C LEU A 218 -13.85 -4.55 4.99
N VAL A 219 -13.23 -5.72 5.07
CA VAL A 219 -13.83 -6.96 5.57
C VAL A 219 -13.12 -7.33 6.87
N LYS A 220 -13.91 -7.60 7.92
CA LYS A 220 -13.43 -8.15 9.19
C LYS A 220 -13.42 -9.67 9.14
#